data_AF-A0A432E0W4-F1
#
_entry.id   AF-A0A432E0W4-F1
#
_cell.length_a   1.000
_cell.length_b   1.000
_cell.length_c   1.000
_cell.angle_alpha   90.00
_cell.angle_beta   90.00
_cell.angle_gamma   90.00
#
_symmetry.space_group_name_H-M   'P 1'
#
loop_
_entity.id
_entity.type
_entity.pdbx_description
1 polymer ?
#
loop_
_entity_poly.entity_id
_entity_poly.type
_entity_poly.pdbx_seq_one_letter_code
_entity_poly.pdbx_strand_id
1 'polypeptide(L)'
;MAIDPDGNLWDVEMGPRGGDEINLIQPGKNYGWGDVTYGIEYSGDKVGRNYPETGNGAACVLLGSCYFAEWHYVLYRNIEEWKGNLLIGCLSGEHIARIVMKDKKL
;
A
#
# COMPACT_ATOMS: atom_id res chain seq x y z
N MET A 1 5.89 7.85 1.50
CA MET A 1 4.83 8.45 0.65
C MET A 1 5.38 8.96 -0.67
N ALA A 2 4.50 9.31 -1.62
CA ALA A 2 4.84 10.02 -2.84
C ALA A 2 3.65 10.71 -3.52
N ILE A 3 3.93 11.64 -4.42
CA ILE A 3 2.92 12.39 -5.16
C ILE A 3 2.94 11.96 -6.64
N ASP A 4 1.78 11.59 -7.18
CA ASP A 4 1.61 11.28 -8.59
C ASP A 4 1.58 12.55 -9.48
N PRO A 5 1.65 12.44 -10.82
CA PRO A 5 1.62 13.62 -11.70
C PRO A 5 0.35 14.48 -11.61
N ASP A 6 -0.74 13.91 -11.09
CA ASP A 6 -2.01 14.62 -10.89
C ASP A 6 -2.08 15.28 -9.50
N GLY A 7 -1.04 15.16 -8.67
CA GLY A 7 -0.98 15.74 -7.34
C GLY A 7 -1.58 14.88 -6.23
N ASN A 8 -1.93 13.62 -6.49
CA ASN A 8 -2.47 12.75 -5.43
C ASN A 8 -1.34 12.16 -4.59
N LEU A 9 -1.53 12.14 -3.27
CA LEU A 9 -0.59 11.58 -2.31
C LEU A 9 -0.89 10.10 -2.11
N TRP A 10 0.14 9.27 -2.27
CA TRP A 10 0.09 7.84 -2.06
C TRP A 10 0.99 7.44 -0.89
N ASP A 11 0.48 6.55 -0.05
CA ASP A 11 1.15 5.98 1.10
C ASP A 11 1.25 4.45 0.99
N VAL A 12 2.18 3.85 1.73
CA VAL A 12 2.49 2.43 1.75
C VAL A 12 2.81 2.11 3.20
N GLU A 13 2.00 1.28 3.82
CA GLU A 13 2.01 1.03 5.25
C GLU A 13 2.39 -0.41 5.54
N MET A 14 3.30 -0.60 6.49
CA MET A 14 3.64 -1.93 6.99
C MET A 14 2.57 -2.39 7.96
N GLY A 15 1.89 -3.47 7.60
CA GLY A 15 0.86 -4.05 8.44
C GLY A 15 1.43 -5.01 9.48
N PRO A 16 0.54 -5.69 10.21
CA PRO A 16 0.89 -6.88 10.97
C PRO A 16 1.15 -8.01 9.97
N ARG A 17 1.24 -9.26 10.42
CA ARG A 17 1.65 -10.37 9.54
C ARG A 17 0.74 -10.50 8.31
N GLY A 18 1.27 -10.12 7.15
CA GLY A 18 0.58 -10.17 5.84
C GLY A 18 -0.44 -9.06 5.57
N GLY A 19 -0.45 -7.99 6.37
CA GLY A 19 -1.40 -6.88 6.24
C GLY A 19 -0.84 -5.61 5.63
N ASP A 20 0.23 -5.72 4.87
CA ASP A 20 0.90 -4.61 4.18
C ASP A 20 -0.04 -3.93 3.15
N GLU A 21 -0.10 -2.60 3.16
CA GLU A 21 -1.09 -1.82 2.38
C GLU A 21 -0.47 -0.74 1.48
N ILE A 22 -1.20 -0.36 0.42
CA ILE A 22 -0.97 0.86 -0.36
C ILE A 22 -2.23 1.70 -0.24
N ASN A 23 -2.11 2.99 0.07
CA ASN A 23 -3.22 3.87 0.39
C ASN A 23 -3.17 5.15 -0.46
N LEU A 24 -4.31 5.52 -1.07
CA LEU A 24 -4.49 6.87 -1.62
C LEU A 24 -4.92 7.81 -0.50
N ILE A 25 -4.09 8.81 -0.20
CA ILE A 25 -4.31 9.73 0.91
C ILE A 25 -5.36 10.78 0.54
N GLN A 26 -6.44 10.81 1.33
CA GLN A 26 -7.57 11.70 1.19
C GLN A 26 -7.76 12.49 2.48
N PRO A 27 -7.98 13.83 2.40
CA PRO A 27 -8.17 14.66 3.58
C PRO A 27 -9.31 14.16 4.47
N GLY A 28 -9.04 14.04 5.77
CA GLY A 28 -10.04 13.69 6.79
C GLY A 28 -10.50 12.23 6.78
N LYS A 29 -9.86 11.34 6.01
CA LYS A 29 -10.17 9.90 6.02
C LYS A 29 -9.41 9.15 7.11
N ASN A 30 -10.06 8.11 7.64
CA ASN A 30 -9.48 7.13 8.56
C ASN A 30 -9.21 5.84 7.78
N TYR A 31 -7.98 5.33 7.87
CA TYR A 31 -7.49 4.14 7.16
C TYR A 31 -7.66 2.84 7.98
N GLY A 32 -8.18 2.94 9.20
CA GLY A 32 -8.75 1.81 9.93
C GLY A 32 -7.82 1.08 10.90
N TRP A 33 -6.51 1.33 10.88
CA TRP A 33 -5.54 0.64 11.74
C TRP A 33 -5.97 0.58 13.21
N GLY A 34 -5.84 -0.60 13.82
CA GLY A 34 -6.24 -0.90 15.20
C GLY A 34 -7.67 -1.44 15.35
N ASP A 35 -8.59 -0.99 14.51
CA ASP A 35 -9.94 -1.56 14.41
C ASP A 35 -10.05 -2.58 13.27
N VAL A 36 -9.37 -2.28 12.15
CA VAL A 36 -9.42 -2.99 10.87
C VAL A 36 -8.01 -3.20 10.35
N THR A 37 -7.72 -4.41 9.86
CA THR A 37 -6.52 -4.74 9.09
C THR A 37 -6.78 -5.98 8.24
N TYR A 38 -6.00 -6.15 7.18
CA TYR A 38 -5.96 -7.37 6.39
C TYR A 38 -4.98 -8.42 6.93
N GLY A 39 -4.10 -8.04 7.86
CA GLY A 39 -3.14 -8.95 8.48
C GLY A 39 -3.68 -9.63 9.74
N ILE A 40 -2.84 -10.48 10.32
CA ILE A 40 -3.08 -11.13 11.61
C ILE A 40 -1.95 -10.82 12.58
N GLU A 41 -2.18 -11.01 13.88
CA GLU A 41 -1.11 -10.89 14.86
C GLU A 41 0.01 -11.89 14.56
N TYR A 42 1.23 -11.55 14.97
CA TYR A 42 2.37 -12.44 14.78
C TYR A 42 2.22 -13.75 15.56
N SER A 43 1.42 -13.76 16.65
CA SER A 43 1.01 -14.97 17.37
C SER A 43 0.10 -15.90 16.55
N GLY A 44 -0.54 -15.38 15.50
CA GLY A 44 -1.60 -16.04 14.75
C GLY A 44 -3.02 -15.61 15.15
N ASP A 45 -3.16 -14.79 16.21
CA ASP A 45 -4.45 -14.26 16.63
C ASP A 45 -4.97 -13.20 15.65
N LYS A 46 -6.24 -12.85 15.79
CA LYS A 46 -6.85 -11.78 14.99
C LYS A 46 -6.50 -10.42 15.58
N VAL A 47 -6.22 -9.45 14.71
CA VAL A 47 -6.13 -8.04 15.07
C VAL A 47 -7.52 -7.41 14.89
N GLY A 48 -8.04 -6.75 15.93
CA GLY A 48 -9.29 -5.99 15.85
C GLY A 48 -10.53 -6.82 15.48
N ARG A 49 -11.52 -6.15 14.85
CA ARG A 49 -12.76 -6.77 14.36
C ARG A 49 -12.56 -7.03 12.85
N ASN A 50 -12.44 -8.30 12.46
CA ASN A 50 -12.15 -8.79 11.10
C ASN A 50 -12.53 -7.88 9.93
N TYR A 51 -11.63 -7.81 8.94
CA TYR A 51 -11.72 -7.30 7.55
C TYR A 51 -12.46 -5.97 7.36
N PRO A 52 -11.91 -5.03 6.57
CA PRO A 52 -12.64 -3.81 6.25
C PRO A 52 -14.00 -4.18 5.66
N GLU A 53 -15.07 -3.91 6.40
CA GLU A 53 -16.31 -3.53 5.76
C GLU A 53 -15.91 -2.40 4.82
N THR A 54 -16.17 -2.59 3.54
CA THR A 54 -15.68 -1.83 2.37
C THR A 54 -16.16 -0.37 2.33
N GLY A 55 -16.24 0.29 3.49
CA GLY A 55 -16.99 1.51 3.74
C GLY A 55 -16.18 2.80 3.77
N ASN A 56 -14.84 2.77 3.72
CA ASN A 56 -14.05 4.01 3.75
C ASN A 56 -12.86 4.04 2.78
N GLY A 57 -13.15 3.84 1.48
CA GLY A 57 -12.51 4.58 0.38
C GLY A 57 -11.01 4.41 0.10
N ALA A 58 -10.26 3.63 0.88
CA ALA A 58 -8.86 3.37 0.61
C ALA A 58 -8.74 2.15 -0.30
N ALA A 59 -8.14 2.33 -1.48
CA ALA A 59 -7.77 1.25 -2.36
C ALA A 59 -6.62 0.46 -1.74
N CYS A 60 -6.89 -0.40 -0.76
CA CYS A 60 -5.88 -1.27 -0.18
C CYS A 60 -5.61 -2.44 -1.12
N VAL A 61 -4.38 -2.56 -1.62
CA VAL A 61 -3.90 -3.79 -2.25
C VAL A 61 -2.88 -4.45 -1.35
N LEU A 62 -3.18 -5.69 -1.01
CA LEU A 62 -2.30 -6.60 -0.31
C LEU A 62 -1.18 -7.03 -1.23
N LEU A 63 0.02 -6.50 -0.99
CA LEU A 63 1.23 -7.06 -1.58
C LEU A 63 1.71 -8.20 -0.68
N GLY A 64 1.24 -9.42 -0.97
CA GLY A 64 1.73 -10.61 -0.29
C GLY A 64 3.27 -10.64 -0.29
N SER A 65 3.86 -10.85 0.90
CA SER A 65 5.30 -10.96 1.19
C SER A 65 6.17 -9.70 1.09
N CYS A 66 5.60 -8.52 0.87
CA CYS A 66 6.36 -7.27 0.93
C CYS A 66 6.26 -6.63 2.32
N TYR A 67 6.98 -7.15 3.31
CA TYR A 67 7.22 -6.37 4.52
C TYR A 67 7.97 -5.10 4.08
N PHE A 68 7.26 -3.98 4.02
CA PHE A 68 7.81 -2.74 3.49
C PHE A 68 8.83 -2.17 4.46
N ALA A 69 10.05 -1.92 3.98
CA ALA A 69 10.88 -0.88 4.59
C ALA A 69 10.78 0.36 3.73
N GLU A 70 10.75 1.48 4.42
CA GLU A 70 10.86 2.83 3.91
C GLU A 70 11.88 2.98 2.75
N TRP A 71 11.82 3.96 1.85
CA TRP A 71 10.82 4.38 0.85
C TRP A 71 11.63 4.92 -0.35
N HIS A 72 11.24 4.64 -1.60
CA HIS A 72 11.44 5.56 -2.74
C HIS A 72 10.38 5.30 -3.81
N TYR A 73 9.44 6.23 -4.01
CA TYR A 73 8.80 6.31 -5.32
C TYR A 73 9.83 6.84 -6.29
N VAL A 74 10.13 6.03 -7.31
CA VAL A 74 10.70 6.55 -8.53
C VAL A 74 9.60 6.49 -9.56
N LEU A 75 8.93 7.63 -9.80
CA LEU A 75 8.25 7.85 -11.07
C LEU A 75 9.34 7.82 -12.14
N TYR A 76 9.60 6.62 -12.67
CA TYR A 76 10.64 6.41 -13.64
C TYR A 76 10.15 6.95 -14.98
N ARG A 77 10.57 8.18 -15.33
CA ARG A 77 10.07 8.90 -16.50
C ARG A 77 10.75 8.51 -17.81
N ASN A 78 11.86 7.78 -17.74
CA ASN A 78 12.74 7.49 -18.88
C ASN A 78 12.50 6.12 -19.53
N ILE A 79 11.59 5.31 -18.98
CA ILE A 79 11.10 4.07 -19.60
C ILE A 79 9.60 4.27 -19.84
N GLU A 80 9.20 4.27 -21.10
CA GLU A 80 7.83 4.61 -21.51
C GLU A 80 6.80 3.73 -20.81
N GLU A 81 7.07 2.42 -20.76
CA GLU A 81 6.20 1.39 -20.19
C GLU A 81 6.07 1.49 -18.66
N TRP A 82 6.89 2.31 -18.00
CA TRP A 82 6.92 2.44 -16.54
C TRP A 82 6.32 3.76 -16.06
N LYS A 83 5.95 4.65 -16.98
CA LYS A 83 5.30 5.91 -16.63
C LYS A 83 3.99 5.63 -15.90
N GLY A 84 3.82 6.27 -14.74
CA GLY A 84 2.62 6.14 -13.90
C GLY A 84 2.59 4.91 -13.00
N ASN A 85 3.59 4.03 -13.06
CA ASN A 85 3.70 2.89 -12.14
C ASN A 85 4.31 3.31 -10.80
N LEU A 86 4.00 2.54 -9.75
CA LEU A 86 4.65 2.66 -8.45
C LEU A 86 5.81 1.66 -8.38
N LEU A 87 6.95 2.11 -7.88
CA LEU A 87 8.05 1.22 -7.51
C LEU A 87 8.13 1.21 -6.00
N ILE A 88 8.04 0.02 -5.40
CA ILE A 88 7.98 -0.17 -3.96
C ILE A 88 9.11 -1.10 -3.56
N GLY A 89 9.93 -0.67 -2.60
CA GLY A 89 10.94 -1.53 -2.00
C GLY A 89 10.31 -2.50 -1.01
N CYS A 90 10.63 -3.78 -1.13
CA CYS A 90 10.18 -4.82 -0.22
C CYS A 90 11.37 -5.30 0.59
N LEU A 91 11.36 -5.09 1.92
CA LEU A 91 12.48 -5.42 2.80
C LEU A 91 12.66 -6.93 2.93
N SER A 92 11.67 -7.60 3.53
CA SER A 92 11.75 -9.06 3.73
C SER A 92 11.71 -9.84 2.41
N GLY A 93 11.13 -9.24 1.37
CA GLY A 93 11.13 -9.83 0.03
C GLY A 93 12.44 -9.62 -0.73
N GLU A 94 13.32 -8.72 -0.26
CA GLU A 94 14.59 -8.33 -0.88
C GLU A 94 14.46 -8.01 -2.39
N HIS A 95 13.36 -7.35 -2.78
CA HIS A 95 13.09 -7.00 -4.18
C HIS A 95 12.38 -5.66 -4.31
N ILE A 96 12.30 -5.17 -5.55
CA ILE A 96 11.50 -4.00 -5.91
C ILE A 96 10.24 -4.50 -6.62
N ALA A 97 9.07 -4.21 -6.04
CA ALA A 97 7.78 -4.47 -6.67
C ALA A 97 7.44 -3.31 -7.61
N ARG A 98 7.10 -3.63 -8.87
CA ARG A 98 6.53 -2.67 -9.82
C ARG A 98 5.03 -2.85 -9.88
N ILE A 99 4.31 -1.86 -9.37
CA ILE A 99 2.86 -1.85 -9.33
C ILE A 99 2.33 -1.03 -10.49
N VAL A 100 1.56 -1.69 -11.36
CA VAL A 100 1.00 -1.09 -12.55
C VAL A 100 -0.35 -0.47 -12.22
N MET A 101 -0.44 0.85 -12.31
CA MET A 101 -1.67 1.59 -12.03
C MET A 101 -2.55 1.65 -13.28
N LYS A 102 -3.83 1.33 -13.16
CA LYS A 102 -4.84 1.55 -14.21
C LYS A 102 -5.97 2.41 -13.66
N ASP A 103 -6.18 3.60 -14.24
CA ASP A 103 -7.24 4.53 -13.81
C ASP A 103 -7.23 4.84 -12.30
N LYS A 104 -6.03 5.00 -11.71
CA LYS A 104 -5.83 5.22 -10.27
C LYS A 104 -6.34 4.07 -9.39
N LYS A 105 -6.50 2.89 -9.98
CA LYS A 105 -6.74 1.63 -9.29
C LYS A 105 -5.51 0.74 -9.47
N LEU A 106 -5.22 0.03 -8.41
CA LEU A 106 -4.19 -1.00 -8.33
C LEU A 106 -4.68 -2.29 -9.01
#